data_AF-A0A6L8FY57-F1
#
_entry.id   AF-A0A6L8FY57-F1
#
_cell.length_a   1.000
_cell.length_b   1.000
_cell.length_c   1.000
_cell.angle_alpha   90.00
_cell.angle_beta   90.00
_cell.angle_gamma   90.00
#
_symmetry.space_group_name_H-M   'P 1'
#
loop_
_entity.id
_entity.type
_entity.pdbx_description
1 polymer ?
#
loop_
_entity_poly.entity_id
_entity_poly.type
_entity_poly.pdbx_seq_one_letter_code
_entity_poly.pdbx_strand_id
1 'polypeptide(L)'
;GLKEPGESAIKVFSYTSIGLTDVEGLGALVIPMFIAALIVLNAMMGAVYERFREIGIYSSVGLAPLHIALLFVAEACVYAIIGVTLGYILGQSLGKALIALDLLQGISLNYSSMAAIVSALIVMAVVLLSTIYPARVAARTAVPDTVRRWTPPSPSGDRWEMEFPFMVSEGEVRGLCGFLAAYFSAYSEESIGDFYAEKVQLVEEAGERGPEYAVQLLLWLAPFDMGVSQFMQLEFLPTEVKSVYTVEIYIQRISGQDTFWQRVNHRFINGLRKEFLLWHTLAAESKAHHRQAAEQMLAAAAETEQVE
;
A
#
# COMPACT_ATOMS: atom_id res chain seq x y z
N GLY A 1 68.09 -28.03 -1.90
CA GLY A 1 69.25 -28.60 -1.20
C GLY A 1 70.25 -29.12 -2.22
N LEU A 2 71.53 -29.19 -1.88
CA LEU A 2 72.53 -29.89 -2.69
C LEU A 2 72.34 -31.41 -2.54
N LYS A 3 72.63 -32.15 -3.62
CA LYS A 3 72.40 -33.60 -3.71
C LYS A 3 73.56 -34.36 -3.06
N GLU A 4 73.27 -35.18 -2.06
CA GLU A 4 74.25 -36.12 -1.49
C GLU A 4 74.33 -37.42 -2.33
N PRO A 5 75.48 -38.12 -2.36
CA PRO A 5 75.69 -39.25 -3.25
C PRO A 5 74.93 -40.49 -2.73
N GLY A 6 73.81 -40.82 -3.37
CA GLY A 6 73.00 -42.02 -3.06
C GLY A 6 71.49 -41.83 -3.14
N GLU A 7 70.99 -40.58 -3.10
CA GLU A 7 69.56 -40.30 -3.23
C GLU A 7 69.16 -39.97 -4.69
N SER A 8 68.06 -40.59 -5.14
CA SER A 8 67.50 -40.42 -6.49
C SER A 8 66.64 -39.15 -6.65
N ALA A 9 66.34 -38.42 -5.57
CA ALA A 9 65.55 -37.19 -5.63
C ALA A 9 66.05 -36.11 -4.65
N ILE A 10 66.07 -34.86 -5.10
CA ILE A 10 66.42 -33.70 -4.27
C ILE A 10 65.18 -33.27 -3.48
N LYS A 11 65.22 -33.35 -2.15
CA LYS A 11 64.17 -32.75 -1.30
C LYS A 11 64.24 -31.22 -1.38
N VAL A 12 63.27 -30.65 -2.08
CA VAL A 12 63.05 -29.20 -2.16
C VAL A 12 61.93 -28.86 -1.20
N PHE A 13 62.25 -28.08 -0.16
CA PHE A 13 61.25 -27.48 0.72
C PHE A 13 60.86 -26.13 0.13
N SER A 14 59.63 -26.00 -0.38
CA SER A 14 59.05 -24.70 -0.73
C SER A 14 58.34 -24.13 0.50
N TYR A 15 58.88 -23.06 1.07
CA TYR A 15 58.17 -22.26 2.05
C TYR A 15 57.23 -21.30 1.32
N THR A 16 55.98 -21.71 1.12
CA THR A 16 54.93 -20.83 0.57
C THR A 16 54.22 -20.13 1.72
N SER A 17 54.20 -18.80 1.72
CA SER A 17 53.53 -17.96 2.72
C SER A 17 51.99 -17.93 2.57
N ILE A 18 51.38 -18.98 2.03
CA ILE A 18 49.94 -19.06 1.73
C ILE A 18 49.16 -19.83 2.81
N GLY A 19 49.82 -20.34 3.85
CA GLY A 19 49.16 -20.88 5.05
C GLY A 19 49.62 -20.13 6.29
N LEU A 20 48.68 -19.49 6.99
CA LEU A 20 48.71 -18.94 8.37
C LEU A 20 47.96 -17.60 8.53
N THR A 21 46.92 -17.36 7.75
CA THR A 21 45.74 -16.69 8.33
C THR A 21 44.68 -17.77 8.50
N ASP A 22 44.76 -18.51 9.60
CA ASP A 22 43.62 -19.29 10.06
C ASP A 22 42.46 -18.32 10.20
N VAL A 23 41.43 -18.54 9.38
CA VAL A 23 40.15 -17.82 9.42
C VAL A 23 39.31 -18.35 10.59
N GLU A 24 39.96 -18.65 11.72
CA GLU A 24 39.30 -18.98 12.98
C GLU A 24 38.75 -17.67 13.56
N GLY A 25 37.49 -17.36 13.25
CA GLY A 25 36.81 -16.21 13.85
C GLY A 25 35.77 -15.54 12.97
N LEU A 26 35.73 -15.82 11.65
CA LEU A 26 34.71 -15.23 10.77
C LEU A 26 33.28 -15.60 11.23
N GLY A 27 33.11 -16.83 11.74
CA GLY A 27 31.84 -17.29 12.31
C GLY A 27 31.39 -16.47 13.52
N ALA A 28 32.32 -15.99 14.36
CA ALA A 28 32.01 -15.15 15.52
C ALA A 28 31.58 -13.73 15.11
N LEU A 29 31.98 -13.27 13.93
CA LEU A 29 31.59 -11.96 13.39
C LEU A 29 30.17 -11.95 12.79
N VAL A 30 29.60 -13.11 12.47
CA VAL A 30 28.27 -13.20 11.86
C VAL A 30 27.20 -12.60 12.76
N ILE A 31 27.21 -12.92 14.06
CA ILE A 31 26.18 -12.45 15.00
C ILE A 31 26.27 -10.91 15.19
N PRO A 32 27.43 -10.31 15.53
CA PRO A 32 27.55 -8.86 15.62
C PRO A 32 27.22 -8.14 14.31
N MET A 33 27.61 -8.71 13.17
CA MET A 33 27.28 -8.17 11.86
C MET A 33 25.78 -8.16 11.60
N PHE A 34 25.09 -9.24 11.96
CA PHE A 34 23.64 -9.32 11.83
C PHE A 34 22.94 -8.32 12.75
N ILE A 35 23.40 -8.17 13.99
CA ILE A 35 22.88 -7.16 14.91
C ILE A 35 23.10 -5.74 14.34
N ALA A 36 24.30 -5.44 13.86
CA ALA A 36 24.60 -4.16 13.21
C ALA A 36 23.70 -3.93 11.99
N ALA A 37 23.48 -4.96 11.17
CA ALA A 37 22.59 -4.93 10.03
C ALA A 37 21.16 -4.56 10.42
N LEU A 38 20.64 -5.13 11.50
CA LEU A 38 19.30 -4.83 12.03
C LEU A 38 19.21 -3.43 12.64
N ILE A 39 20.27 -2.96 13.31
CA ILE A 39 20.32 -1.60 13.86
C ILE A 39 20.24 -0.58 12.71
N VAL A 40 21.05 -0.76 11.66
CA VAL A 40 21.05 0.10 10.47
C VAL A 40 19.69 0.05 9.78
N LEU A 41 19.12 -1.16 9.62
CA LEU A 41 17.79 -1.34 9.05
C LEU A 41 16.74 -0.51 9.81
N ASN A 42 16.68 -0.65 11.13
CA ASN A 42 15.70 0.04 11.96
C ASN A 42 15.91 1.56 11.96
N ALA A 43 17.17 2.02 12.04
CA ALA A 43 17.49 3.44 11.99
C ALA A 43 17.08 4.07 10.65
N MET A 44 17.38 3.40 9.52
CA MET A 44 16.99 3.89 8.19
C MET A 44 15.47 3.84 8.00
N MET A 45 14.78 2.83 8.53
CA MET A 45 13.31 2.82 8.54
C MET A 45 12.74 4.03 9.31
N GLY A 46 13.30 4.32 10.50
CA GLY A 46 12.94 5.51 11.28
C GLY A 46 13.10 6.80 10.47
N ALA A 47 14.26 6.98 9.84
CA ALA A 47 14.55 8.14 8.99
C ALA A 47 13.55 8.30 7.82
N VAL A 48 13.14 7.20 7.19
CA VAL A 48 12.12 7.20 6.13
C VAL A 48 10.76 7.66 6.66
N TYR A 49 10.34 7.18 7.84
CA TYR A 49 9.06 7.55 8.43
C TYR A 49 9.03 9.01 8.91
N GLU A 50 10.12 9.51 9.49
CA GLU A 50 10.23 10.91 9.90
C GLU A 50 10.15 11.88 8.71
N ARG A 51 10.76 11.51 7.57
CA ARG A 51 10.81 12.34 6.35
C ARG A 51 9.67 12.05 5.35
N PHE A 52 8.59 11.41 5.80
CA PHE A 52 7.46 11.04 4.93
C PHE A 52 6.89 12.24 4.14
N ARG A 53 6.75 13.40 4.79
CA ARG A 53 6.24 14.62 4.15
C ARG A 53 7.19 15.14 3.07
N GLU A 54 8.49 15.05 3.29
CA GLU A 54 9.51 15.48 2.33
C GLU A 54 9.52 14.60 1.08
N ILE A 55 9.39 13.27 1.26
CA ILE A 55 9.23 12.30 0.16
C ILE A 55 8.04 12.68 -0.72
N GLY A 56 6.91 13.07 -0.11
CA GLY A 56 5.72 13.53 -0.82
C GLY A 56 5.97 14.82 -1.63
N ILE A 57 6.75 15.78 -1.08
CA ILE A 57 7.15 17.00 -1.79
C ILE A 57 8.01 16.64 -3.00
N TYR A 58 9.01 15.78 -2.83
CA TYR A 58 9.88 15.34 -3.92
C TYR A 58 9.10 14.65 -5.05
N SER A 59 8.16 13.76 -4.71
CA SER A 59 7.30 13.14 -5.72
C SER A 59 6.39 14.16 -6.42
N SER A 60 5.92 15.18 -5.70
CA SER A 60 5.04 16.21 -6.28
C SER A 60 5.79 17.10 -7.28
N VAL A 61 7.10 17.26 -7.12
CA VAL A 61 7.99 17.95 -8.08
C VAL A 61 8.40 17.02 -9.25
N GLY A 62 7.97 15.76 -9.25
CA GLY A 62 8.16 14.81 -10.35
C GLY A 62 9.40 13.92 -10.22
N LEU A 63 10.00 13.80 -9.03
CA LEU A 63 11.07 12.81 -8.83
C LEU A 63 10.54 11.39 -8.96
N ALA A 64 11.24 10.58 -9.75
CA ALA A 64 10.95 9.16 -9.85
C ALA A 64 11.17 8.46 -8.48
N PRO A 65 10.31 7.48 -8.10
CA PRO A 65 10.49 6.69 -6.88
C PRO A 65 11.89 6.12 -6.70
N LEU A 66 12.55 5.74 -7.80
CA LEU A 66 13.93 5.22 -7.79
C LEU A 66 14.94 6.29 -7.37
N HIS A 67 14.78 7.55 -7.81
CA HIS A 67 15.69 8.62 -7.41
C HIS A 67 15.56 8.93 -5.91
N ILE A 68 14.35 8.86 -5.38
CA ILE A 68 14.12 9.01 -3.94
C ILE A 68 14.80 7.87 -3.18
N ALA A 69 14.68 6.62 -3.66
CA ALA A 69 15.40 5.48 -3.07
C ALA A 69 16.92 5.69 -3.04
N LEU A 70 17.48 6.22 -4.14
CA LEU A 70 18.92 6.50 -4.26
C LEU A 70 19.41 7.56 -3.26
N LEU A 71 18.58 8.54 -2.88
CA LEU A 71 18.93 9.50 -1.83
C LEU A 71 19.17 8.81 -0.48
N PHE A 72 18.32 7.86 -0.09
CA PHE A 72 18.49 7.09 1.14
C PHE A 72 19.69 6.14 1.08
N VAL A 73 19.97 5.56 -0.09
CA VAL A 73 21.19 4.75 -0.29
C VAL A 73 22.44 5.64 -0.18
N ALA A 74 22.42 6.85 -0.74
CA ALA A 74 23.52 7.80 -0.60
C ALA A 74 23.75 8.21 0.86
N GLU A 75 22.69 8.43 1.63
CA GLU A 75 22.79 8.69 3.08
C GLU A 75 23.42 7.51 3.83
N ALA A 76 23.04 6.28 3.50
CA ALA A 76 23.66 5.08 4.07
C ALA A 76 25.14 4.92 3.68
N CYS A 77 25.54 5.31 2.46
CA CYS A 77 26.96 5.36 2.08
C CYS A 77 27.76 6.29 3.01
N VAL A 78 27.20 7.45 3.35
CA VAL A 78 27.85 8.41 4.27
C VAL A 78 28.00 7.78 5.65
N TYR A 79 26.97 7.12 6.18
CA TYR A 79 27.05 6.41 7.46
C TYR A 79 28.06 5.25 7.42
N ALA A 80 28.14 4.50 6.33
CA ALA A 80 29.12 3.43 6.17
C ALA A 80 30.55 3.98 6.23
N ILE A 81 30.84 5.07 5.50
CA ILE A 81 32.18 5.68 5.48
C ILE A 81 32.56 6.20 6.87
N ILE A 82 31.66 6.93 7.54
CA ILE A 82 31.90 7.46 8.89
C ILE A 82 32.09 6.30 9.88
N GLY A 83 31.22 5.29 9.84
CA GLY A 83 31.27 4.13 10.72
C GLY A 83 32.55 3.32 10.57
N VAL A 84 32.99 3.05 9.34
CA VAL A 84 34.26 2.37 9.05
C VAL A 84 35.44 3.19 9.55
N THR A 85 35.46 4.50 9.27
CA THR A 85 36.58 5.38 9.66
C THR A 85 36.70 5.44 11.18
N LEU A 86 35.61 5.70 11.89
CA LEU A 86 35.60 5.77 13.35
C LEU A 86 35.88 4.40 13.99
N GLY A 87 35.26 3.33 13.47
CA GLY A 87 35.50 1.97 13.93
C GLY A 87 36.96 1.55 13.79
N TYR A 88 37.60 1.91 12.68
CA TYR A 88 39.03 1.66 12.47
C TYR A 88 39.90 2.42 13.48
N ILE A 89 39.67 3.72 13.67
CA ILE A 89 40.43 4.54 14.63
C ILE A 89 40.27 4.00 16.06
N LEU A 90 39.05 3.64 16.46
CA LEU A 90 38.74 3.08 17.77
C LEU A 90 39.35 1.69 17.98
N GLY A 91 39.26 0.81 16.97
CA GLY A 91 39.88 -0.51 17.02
C GLY A 91 41.39 -0.42 17.18
N GLN A 92 42.02 0.51 16.45
CA GLN A 92 43.46 0.75 16.52
C GLN A 92 43.90 1.36 17.86
N SER A 93 43.17 2.34 18.37
CA SER A 93 43.49 2.98 19.67
C SER A 93 43.32 2.00 20.82
N LEU A 94 42.24 1.21 20.81
CA LEU A 94 41.98 0.17 21.81
C LEU A 94 43.03 -0.94 21.74
N GLY A 95 43.37 -1.42 20.54
CA GLY A 95 44.41 -2.42 20.35
C GLY A 95 45.77 -1.97 20.92
N LYS A 96 46.17 -0.73 20.64
CA LYS A 96 47.40 -0.13 21.22
C LYS A 96 47.33 0.01 22.73
N ALA A 97 46.19 0.44 23.28
CA ALA A 97 46.01 0.59 24.72
C ALA A 97 46.09 -0.76 25.45
N LEU A 98 45.49 -1.81 24.89
CA LEU A 98 45.54 -3.16 25.46
C LEU A 98 46.96 -3.75 25.48
N ILE A 99 47.76 -3.49 24.42
CA ILE A 99 49.18 -3.87 24.39
C ILE A 99 49.96 -3.09 25.45
N ALA A 100 49.73 -1.78 25.56
CA ALA A 100 50.46 -0.93 26.52
C ALA A 100 50.21 -1.31 27.99
N LEU A 101 49.05 -1.91 28.29
CA LEU A 101 48.67 -2.35 29.63
C LEU A 101 49.06 -3.83 29.91
N ASP A 102 49.80 -4.48 29.01
CA ASP A 102 50.20 -5.90 29.09
C ASP A 102 49.02 -6.88 29.28
N LEU A 103 47.80 -6.47 28.86
CA LEU A 103 46.58 -7.28 28.99
C LEU A 103 46.47 -8.40 27.95
N LEU A 104 47.39 -8.43 26.98
CA LEU A 104 47.34 -9.31 25.80
C LEU A 104 48.51 -10.31 25.77
N GLN A 105 49.05 -10.72 26.93
CA GLN A 105 50.21 -11.62 27.11
C GLN A 105 50.46 -12.58 25.93
N GLY A 106 51.41 -12.23 25.05
CA GLY A 106 51.87 -13.06 23.94
C GLY A 106 51.08 -12.97 22.62
N ILE A 107 50.00 -12.20 22.54
CA ILE A 107 49.24 -11.98 21.30
C ILE A 107 49.87 -10.81 20.53
N SER A 108 50.53 -11.10 19.41
CA SER A 108 50.97 -10.08 18.47
C SER A 108 49.81 -9.67 17.56
N LEU A 109 49.29 -8.45 17.74
CA LEU A 109 48.30 -7.89 16.81
C LEU A 109 48.95 -7.62 15.44
N ASN A 110 48.46 -8.31 14.41
CA ASN A 110 48.93 -8.11 13.04
C ASN A 110 48.19 -6.91 12.40
N TYR A 111 48.90 -5.81 12.22
CA TYR A 111 48.38 -4.61 11.58
C TYR A 111 48.50 -4.69 10.05
N SER A 112 47.77 -5.62 9.43
CA SER A 112 47.75 -5.75 7.97
C SER A 112 46.80 -4.72 7.33
N SER A 113 47.33 -3.89 6.42
CA SER A 113 46.53 -2.94 5.64
C SER A 113 45.48 -3.65 4.77
N MET A 114 45.77 -4.87 4.32
CA MET A 114 44.83 -5.67 3.52
C MET A 114 43.62 -6.12 4.35
N ALA A 115 43.83 -6.54 5.60
CA ALA A 115 42.75 -6.92 6.50
C ALA A 115 41.81 -5.74 6.83
N ALA A 116 42.37 -4.53 6.95
CA ALA A 116 41.59 -3.31 7.16
C ALA A 116 40.70 -2.98 5.95
N ILE A 117 41.23 -3.10 4.73
CA ILE A 117 40.47 -2.85 3.49
C ILE A 117 39.33 -3.87 3.34
N VAL A 118 39.62 -5.16 3.53
CA VAL A 118 38.61 -6.21 3.43
C VAL A 118 37.51 -6.01 4.48
N SER A 119 37.87 -5.68 5.72
CA SER A 119 36.90 -5.40 6.78
C SER A 119 36.03 -4.17 6.46
N ALA A 120 36.63 -3.11 5.92
CA ALA A 120 35.89 -1.92 5.49
C ALA A 120 34.86 -2.24 4.40
N LEU A 121 35.25 -3.03 3.39
CA LEU A 121 34.35 -3.45 2.31
C LEU A 121 33.20 -4.30 2.83
N ILE A 122 33.49 -5.22 3.75
CA ILE A 122 32.48 -6.06 4.39
C ILE A 122 31.46 -5.21 5.17
N VAL A 123 31.94 -4.28 6.00
CA VAL A 123 31.06 -3.36 6.76
C VAL A 123 30.21 -2.51 5.82
N MET A 124 30.80 -1.98 4.76
CA MET A 124 30.09 -1.19 3.76
C MET A 124 29.00 -2.03 3.06
N ALA A 125 29.33 -3.26 2.67
CA ALA A 125 28.35 -4.17 2.06
C ALA A 125 27.18 -4.46 3.01
N VAL A 126 27.45 -4.68 4.30
CA VAL A 126 26.41 -4.94 5.31
C VAL A 126 25.48 -3.73 5.45
N VAL A 127 26.03 -2.53 5.59
CA VAL A 127 25.24 -1.29 5.70
C VAL A 127 24.36 -1.11 4.46
N LEU A 128 24.94 -1.24 3.26
CA LEU A 128 24.20 -1.08 2.00
C LEU A 128 23.11 -2.14 1.84
N LEU A 129 23.41 -3.41 2.10
CA LEU A 129 22.45 -4.51 2.04
C LEU A 129 21.28 -4.28 3.00
N SER A 130 21.54 -3.80 4.22
CA SER A 130 20.52 -3.43 5.19
C SER A 130 19.63 -2.26 4.73
N THR A 131 20.19 -1.30 3.98
CA THR A 131 19.44 -0.13 3.50
C THR A 131 18.59 -0.42 2.26
N ILE A 132 18.81 -1.54 1.56
CA ILE A 132 18.01 -1.89 0.37
C ILE A 132 16.50 -1.96 0.68
N TYR A 133 16.11 -2.55 1.81
CA TYR A 133 14.70 -2.64 2.18
C TYR A 133 14.10 -1.26 2.52
N PRO A 134 14.69 -0.44 3.42
CA PRO A 134 14.24 0.93 3.68
C PRO A 134 14.16 1.80 2.43
N ALA A 135 15.14 1.72 1.54
CA ALA A 135 15.13 2.47 0.28
C ALA A 135 13.95 2.09 -0.63
N ARG A 136 13.57 0.80 -0.66
CA ARG A 136 12.36 0.36 -1.36
C ARG A 136 11.08 0.85 -0.70
N VAL A 137 11.04 0.92 0.64
CA VAL A 137 9.89 1.48 1.36
C VAL A 137 9.73 2.96 1.03
N ALA A 138 10.83 3.73 1.04
CA ALA A 138 10.82 5.15 0.65
C ALA A 138 10.30 5.37 -0.79
N ALA A 139 10.73 4.53 -1.73
CA ALA A 139 10.24 4.58 -3.12
C ALA A 139 8.73 4.35 -3.22
N ARG A 140 8.20 3.34 -2.51
CA ARG A 140 6.76 3.02 -2.54
C ARG A 140 5.92 4.12 -1.90
N THR A 141 6.43 4.73 -0.84
CA THR A 141 5.79 5.87 -0.18
C THR A 141 5.64 7.08 -1.11
N ALA A 142 6.56 7.25 -2.06
CA ALA A 142 6.49 8.34 -3.03
C ALA A 142 5.32 8.20 -4.02
N VAL A 143 4.64 7.05 -4.10
CA VAL A 143 3.52 6.88 -5.03
C VAL A 143 2.30 7.70 -4.54
N PRO A 144 1.79 8.68 -5.30
CA PRO A 144 0.74 9.62 -4.85
C PRO A 144 -0.64 9.00 -4.54
N ASP A 145 -0.81 7.70 -4.80
CA ASP A 145 -2.12 7.05 -4.86
C ASP A 145 -2.80 6.88 -3.48
N THR A 146 -2.07 7.12 -2.38
CA THR A 146 -2.55 6.87 -1.02
C THR A 146 -3.34 8.02 -0.38
N VAL A 147 -3.30 9.25 -0.92
CA VAL A 147 -3.85 10.44 -0.23
C VAL A 147 -5.23 10.90 -0.77
N ARG A 148 -5.79 10.25 -1.79
CA ARG A 148 -7.11 10.62 -2.35
C ARG A 148 -8.13 9.49 -2.42
N ARG A 149 -8.00 8.46 -1.59
CA ARG A 149 -9.08 7.48 -1.45
C ARG A 149 -10.17 8.07 -0.55
N TRP A 150 -11.20 8.66 -1.16
CA TRP A 150 -12.45 8.96 -0.45
C TRP A 150 -12.87 7.71 0.32
N THR A 151 -13.07 7.88 1.63
CA THR A 151 -13.46 6.83 2.56
C THR A 151 -14.82 7.25 3.12
N PRO A 152 -15.83 6.37 3.10
CA PRO A 152 -17.15 6.73 3.63
C PRO A 152 -17.05 7.01 5.14
N PRO A 153 -17.92 7.89 5.68
CA PRO A 153 -17.97 8.20 7.12
C PRO A 153 -18.33 6.95 7.94
N SER A 154 -18.17 6.98 9.25
CA SER A 154 -18.64 5.88 10.11
C SER A 154 -20.17 5.88 10.21
N PRO A 155 -20.84 4.71 10.25
CA PRO A 155 -22.30 4.64 10.42
C PRO A 155 -22.75 5.03 11.84
N SER A 156 -24.01 5.42 11.94
CA SER A 156 -24.72 5.71 13.20
C SER A 156 -25.61 4.52 13.57
N GLY A 157 -25.06 3.56 14.32
CA GLY A 157 -25.77 2.32 14.66
C GLY A 157 -26.10 1.51 13.41
N ASP A 158 -27.39 1.30 13.15
CA ASP A 158 -27.88 0.53 12.00
C ASP A 158 -28.08 1.36 10.73
N ARG A 159 -27.81 2.67 10.80
CA ARG A 159 -27.99 3.61 9.70
C ARG A 159 -26.66 4.11 9.20
N TRP A 160 -26.51 4.14 7.89
CA TRP A 160 -25.36 4.73 7.22
C TRP A 160 -25.82 5.73 6.18
N GLU A 161 -25.60 7.01 6.49
CA GLU A 161 -25.85 8.13 5.61
C GLU A 161 -24.52 8.69 5.12
N MET A 162 -24.39 8.94 3.82
CA MET A 162 -23.19 9.55 3.26
C MET A 162 -23.47 10.28 1.95
N GLU A 163 -22.79 11.41 1.75
CA GLU A 163 -22.69 12.06 0.45
C GLU A 163 -21.67 11.29 -0.42
N PHE A 164 -22.12 10.82 -1.56
CA PHE A 164 -21.28 10.11 -2.52
C PHE A 164 -20.46 11.11 -3.35
N PRO A 165 -19.17 10.87 -3.62
CA PRO A 165 -18.27 11.87 -4.18
C PRO A 165 -18.41 12.02 -5.71
N PHE A 166 -19.66 12.10 -6.19
CA PHE A 166 -20.02 12.26 -7.58
C PHE A 166 -21.14 13.30 -7.69
N MET A 167 -20.98 14.21 -8.64
CA MET A 167 -21.99 15.19 -9.01
C MET A 167 -22.52 14.81 -10.38
N VAL A 168 -23.83 14.90 -10.57
CA VAL A 168 -24.50 14.46 -11.79
C VAL A 168 -25.21 15.65 -12.43
N SER A 169 -25.14 15.74 -13.75
CA SER A 169 -25.87 16.79 -14.47
C SER A 169 -27.36 16.44 -14.57
N GLU A 170 -28.23 17.44 -14.54
CA GLU A 170 -29.68 17.28 -14.66
C GLU A 170 -30.09 16.45 -15.89
N GLY A 171 -29.41 16.64 -17.03
CA GLY A 171 -29.68 15.88 -18.26
C GLY A 171 -29.25 14.40 -18.20
N GLU A 172 -28.38 14.03 -17.28
CA GLU A 172 -27.89 12.66 -17.11
C GLU A 172 -28.56 11.91 -15.95
N VAL A 173 -29.13 12.62 -14.96
CA VAL A 173 -29.64 12.03 -13.71
C VAL A 173 -30.62 10.88 -13.95
N ARG A 174 -31.63 11.09 -14.81
CA ARG A 174 -32.62 10.05 -15.14
C ARG A 174 -31.99 8.83 -15.82
N GLY A 175 -31.05 9.07 -16.73
CA GLY A 175 -30.34 7.99 -17.43
C GLY A 175 -29.47 7.17 -16.49
N LEU A 176 -28.78 7.84 -15.55
CA LEU A 176 -27.98 7.19 -14.52
C LEU A 176 -28.85 6.38 -13.57
N CYS A 177 -30.01 6.90 -13.15
CA CYS A 177 -30.98 6.15 -12.34
C CYS A 177 -31.43 4.87 -13.04
N GLY A 178 -31.79 4.94 -14.33
CA GLY A 178 -32.15 3.75 -15.13
C GLY A 178 -30.99 2.77 -15.32
N PHE A 179 -29.76 3.28 -15.48
CA PHE A 179 -28.57 2.44 -15.55
C PHE A 179 -28.33 1.68 -14.24
N LEU A 180 -28.40 2.37 -13.10
CA LEU A 180 -28.24 1.76 -11.78
C LEU A 180 -29.36 0.78 -11.48
N ALA A 181 -30.61 1.13 -11.77
CA ALA A 181 -31.75 0.23 -11.59
C ALA A 181 -31.62 -1.04 -12.44
N ALA A 182 -31.20 -0.91 -13.71
CA ALA A 182 -30.94 -2.06 -14.58
C ALA A 182 -29.75 -2.89 -14.09
N TYR A 183 -28.67 -2.24 -13.65
CA TYR A 183 -27.51 -2.90 -13.06
C TYR A 183 -27.92 -3.73 -11.84
N PHE A 184 -28.60 -3.15 -10.86
CA PHE A 184 -29.03 -3.90 -9.67
C PHE A 184 -30.04 -5.00 -10.00
N SER A 185 -30.98 -4.74 -10.93
CA SER A 185 -31.97 -5.75 -11.34
C SER A 185 -31.33 -6.96 -12.04
N ALA A 186 -30.17 -6.78 -12.68
CA ALA A 186 -29.41 -7.88 -13.29
C ALA A 186 -28.76 -8.82 -12.25
N TYR A 187 -28.67 -8.41 -10.98
CA TYR A 187 -28.20 -9.23 -9.85
C TYR A 187 -29.37 -9.77 -9.01
N SER A 188 -30.50 -10.08 -9.64
CA SER A 188 -31.63 -10.82 -9.04
C SER A 188 -31.49 -12.34 -9.24
N GLU A 189 -32.47 -13.14 -8.77
CA GLU A 189 -32.35 -14.58 -8.45
C GLU A 189 -31.46 -15.36 -9.45
N GLU A 190 -30.50 -16.14 -8.93
CA GLU A 190 -29.49 -16.97 -9.64
C GLU A 190 -28.12 -16.32 -9.95
N SER A 191 -27.90 -15.04 -9.64
CA SER A 191 -26.59 -14.42 -9.88
C SER A 191 -25.49 -14.89 -8.91
N ILE A 192 -24.42 -15.52 -9.43
CA ILE A 192 -23.15 -15.72 -8.71
C ILE A 192 -22.40 -14.38 -8.72
N GLY A 193 -22.37 -13.67 -7.60
CA GLY A 193 -21.77 -12.34 -7.53
C GLY A 193 -21.40 -11.87 -6.12
N ASP A 194 -20.92 -10.63 -6.04
CA ASP A 194 -20.53 -9.98 -4.78
C ASP A 194 -21.73 -9.53 -3.94
N PHE A 195 -22.92 -9.42 -4.53
CA PHE A 195 -24.18 -9.07 -3.87
C PHE A 195 -25.37 -9.62 -4.67
N TYR A 196 -26.52 -9.58 -4.02
CA TYR A 196 -27.84 -9.92 -4.57
C TYR A 196 -28.80 -8.78 -4.25
N ALA A 197 -29.65 -8.41 -5.22
CA ALA A 197 -30.60 -7.31 -5.09
C ALA A 197 -32.05 -7.73 -5.38
N GLU A 198 -32.98 -7.27 -4.55
CA GLU A 198 -34.42 -7.43 -4.77
C GLU A 198 -35.16 -6.10 -4.68
N LYS A 199 -36.39 -6.10 -5.21
CA LYS A 199 -37.33 -4.98 -5.11
C LYS A 199 -36.70 -3.65 -5.55
N VAL A 200 -35.96 -3.69 -6.64
CA VAL A 200 -35.36 -2.48 -7.23
C VAL A 200 -36.49 -1.60 -7.76
N GLN A 201 -36.60 -0.41 -7.20
CA GLN A 201 -37.62 0.57 -7.53
C GLN A 201 -36.95 1.91 -7.83
N LEU A 202 -37.50 2.63 -8.80
CA LEU A 202 -37.12 3.99 -9.12
C LEU A 202 -38.29 4.90 -8.76
N VAL A 203 -38.03 5.90 -7.94
CA VAL A 203 -39.01 6.87 -7.44
C VAL A 203 -38.63 8.26 -7.93
N GLU A 204 -39.62 9.05 -8.33
CA GLU A 204 -39.47 10.49 -8.65
C GLU A 204 -40.41 11.27 -7.73
N GLU A 205 -39.85 12.16 -6.92
CA GLU A 205 -40.59 13.01 -6.00
C GLU A 205 -40.43 14.48 -6.38
N ALA A 206 -41.46 15.29 -6.12
CA ALA A 206 -41.40 16.73 -6.34
C ALA A 206 -40.71 17.42 -5.16
N GLY A 207 -39.43 17.73 -5.31
CA GLY A 207 -38.66 18.51 -4.34
C GLY A 207 -38.85 20.03 -4.48
N GLU A 208 -38.45 20.78 -3.45
CA GLU A 208 -38.57 22.26 -3.45
C GLU A 208 -37.77 22.94 -4.57
N ARG A 209 -36.66 22.33 -4.98
CA ARG A 209 -35.69 22.89 -5.94
C ARG A 209 -35.74 22.22 -7.32
N GLY A 210 -36.56 21.20 -7.50
CA GLY A 210 -36.64 20.39 -8.72
C GLY A 210 -37.07 18.96 -8.40
N PRO A 211 -37.24 18.10 -9.42
CA PRO A 211 -37.54 16.69 -9.22
C PRO A 211 -36.36 15.99 -8.54
N GLU A 212 -36.64 15.22 -7.51
CA GLU A 212 -35.72 14.36 -6.77
C GLU A 212 -35.93 12.93 -7.25
N TYR A 213 -34.84 12.17 -7.41
CA TYR A 213 -34.92 10.78 -7.87
C TYR A 213 -34.30 9.87 -6.83
N ALA A 214 -34.90 8.71 -6.59
CA ALA A 214 -34.36 7.72 -5.67
C ALA A 214 -34.38 6.32 -6.29
N VAL A 215 -33.26 5.61 -6.22
CA VAL A 215 -33.19 4.17 -6.54
C VAL A 215 -33.19 3.41 -5.22
N GLN A 216 -34.28 2.71 -4.94
CA GLN A 216 -34.51 1.95 -3.71
C GLN A 216 -34.38 0.45 -3.97
N LEU A 217 -33.73 -0.28 -3.06
CA LEU A 217 -33.58 -1.73 -3.19
C LEU A 217 -33.27 -2.41 -1.85
N LEU A 218 -33.58 -3.71 -1.79
CA LEU A 218 -33.07 -4.62 -0.77
C LEU A 218 -31.81 -5.30 -1.28
N LEU A 219 -30.77 -5.33 -0.43
CA LEU A 219 -29.47 -5.87 -0.76
C LEU A 219 -29.04 -6.94 0.23
N TRP A 220 -28.49 -8.03 -0.30
CA TRP A 220 -27.74 -9.04 0.44
C TRP A 220 -26.29 -9.04 -0.04
N LEU A 221 -25.36 -8.94 0.88
CA LEU A 221 -23.94 -8.80 0.55
C LEU A 221 -23.20 -10.11 0.78
N ALA A 222 -22.33 -10.48 -0.16
CA ALA A 222 -21.47 -11.65 -0.02
C ALA A 222 -20.37 -11.40 1.04
N PRO A 223 -19.90 -12.45 1.75
CA PRO A 223 -20.37 -13.83 1.70
C PRO A 223 -21.74 -14.01 2.39
N PHE A 224 -22.63 -14.77 1.75
CA PHE A 224 -24.05 -14.85 2.12
C PHE A 224 -24.33 -15.68 3.38
N ASP A 225 -23.37 -16.51 3.81
CA ASP A 225 -23.41 -17.29 5.05
C ASP A 225 -23.54 -16.42 6.30
N MET A 226 -23.06 -15.19 6.23
CA MET A 226 -23.13 -14.21 7.32
C MET A 226 -24.46 -13.46 7.40
N GLY A 227 -25.38 -13.71 6.45
CA GLY A 227 -26.77 -13.24 6.49
C GLY A 227 -26.94 -11.71 6.51
N VAL A 228 -25.97 -10.96 5.98
CA VAL A 228 -26.04 -9.49 5.91
C VAL A 228 -27.08 -9.09 4.89
N SER A 229 -28.12 -8.41 5.35
CA SER A 229 -29.13 -7.79 4.50
C SER A 229 -29.41 -6.37 4.93
N GLN A 230 -29.72 -5.52 3.97
CA GLN A 230 -29.92 -4.09 4.18
C GLN A 230 -30.91 -3.53 3.16
N PHE A 231 -31.59 -2.46 3.56
CA PHE A 231 -32.23 -1.56 2.63
C PHE A 231 -31.22 -0.51 2.21
N MET A 232 -31.19 -0.17 0.92
CA MET A 232 -30.38 0.92 0.39
C MET A 232 -31.24 1.82 -0.48
N GLN A 233 -31.03 3.12 -0.33
CA GLN A 233 -31.63 4.17 -1.13
C GLN A 233 -30.53 5.09 -1.64
N LEU A 234 -30.48 5.26 -2.95
CA LEU A 234 -29.59 6.18 -3.66
C LEU A 234 -30.40 7.38 -4.12
N GLU A 235 -30.20 8.53 -3.48
CA GLU A 235 -30.94 9.76 -3.74
C GLU A 235 -30.14 10.70 -4.62
N PHE A 236 -30.83 11.31 -5.57
CA PHE A 236 -30.29 12.32 -6.46
C PHE A 236 -31.04 13.62 -6.18
N LEU A 237 -30.39 14.52 -5.45
CA LEU A 237 -30.99 15.75 -4.94
C LEU A 237 -30.47 16.97 -5.69
N PRO A 238 -31.33 17.92 -6.11
CA PRO A 238 -30.91 19.15 -6.75
C PRO A 238 -30.12 20.04 -5.78
N THR A 239 -28.97 20.54 -6.22
CA THR A 239 -28.10 21.41 -5.40
C THR A 239 -28.42 22.89 -5.57
N GLU A 240 -27.72 23.75 -4.83
CA GLU A 240 -27.79 25.22 -5.04
C GLU A 240 -27.28 25.63 -6.43
N VAL A 241 -26.39 24.83 -7.02
CA VAL A 241 -25.87 25.05 -8.38
C VAL A 241 -26.90 24.54 -9.38
N LYS A 242 -27.38 25.43 -10.26
CA LYS A 242 -28.35 25.08 -11.30
C LYS A 242 -27.87 23.90 -12.14
N SER A 243 -28.79 22.97 -12.41
CA SER A 243 -28.57 21.78 -13.25
C SER A 243 -27.53 20.79 -12.74
N VAL A 244 -27.22 20.82 -11.44
CA VAL A 244 -26.32 19.87 -10.78
C VAL A 244 -27.02 19.19 -9.62
N TYR A 245 -26.93 17.87 -9.62
CA TYR A 245 -27.46 16.97 -8.60
C TYR A 245 -26.32 16.41 -7.76
N THR A 246 -26.51 16.37 -6.44
CA THR A 246 -25.67 15.60 -5.53
C THR A 246 -26.26 14.19 -5.39
N VAL A 247 -25.43 13.26 -4.93
CA VAL A 247 -25.81 11.87 -4.74
C VAL A 247 -25.64 11.52 -3.28
N GLU A 248 -26.74 11.15 -2.62
CA GLU A 248 -26.73 10.72 -1.22
C GLU A 248 -27.06 9.23 -1.14
N ILE A 249 -26.38 8.52 -0.25
CA ILE A 249 -26.63 7.10 0.00
C ILE A 249 -27.14 6.94 1.41
N TYR A 250 -28.31 6.34 1.53
CA TYR A 250 -28.88 5.87 2.79
C TYR A 250 -28.87 4.35 2.82
N ILE A 251 -28.29 3.76 3.87
CA ILE A 251 -28.30 2.32 4.10
C ILE A 251 -28.86 2.05 5.49
N GLN A 252 -29.85 1.18 5.59
CA GLN A 252 -30.40 0.68 6.84
C GLN A 252 -30.13 -0.82 6.94
N ARG A 253 -29.35 -1.23 7.94
CA ARG A 253 -29.11 -2.64 8.24
C ARG A 253 -30.42 -3.30 8.68
N ILE A 254 -30.72 -4.45 8.07
CA ILE A 254 -31.88 -5.31 8.41
C ILE A 254 -31.40 -6.54 9.19
N SER A 255 -30.31 -7.17 8.73
CA SER A 255 -29.71 -8.34 9.38
C SER A 255 -28.18 -8.36 9.22
N GLY A 256 -27.52 -9.23 9.99
CA GLY A 256 -26.06 -9.40 10.02
C GLY A 256 -25.40 -8.65 11.18
N GLN A 257 -24.20 -9.07 11.58
CA GLN A 257 -23.43 -8.44 12.66
C GLN A 257 -22.86 -7.08 12.24
N ASP A 258 -22.78 -6.12 13.16
CA ASP A 258 -22.47 -4.71 12.87
C ASP A 258 -21.07 -4.56 12.26
N THR A 259 -20.04 -5.07 12.96
CA THR A 259 -18.65 -5.01 12.50
C THR A 259 -18.42 -5.68 11.15
N PHE A 260 -19.22 -6.71 10.85
CA PHE A 260 -19.15 -7.43 9.58
C PHE A 260 -19.88 -6.66 8.47
N TRP A 261 -21.08 -6.15 8.76
CA TRP A 261 -21.88 -5.29 7.88
C TRP A 261 -21.08 -4.07 7.41
N GLN A 262 -20.38 -3.39 8.32
CA GLN A 262 -19.51 -2.26 7.98
C GLN A 262 -18.41 -2.65 7.00
N ARG A 263 -17.74 -3.78 7.26
CA ARG A 263 -16.63 -4.27 6.42
C ARG A 263 -17.07 -4.63 5.00
N VAL A 264 -18.18 -5.35 4.86
CA VAL A 264 -18.67 -5.76 3.53
C VAL A 264 -19.20 -4.56 2.74
N ASN A 265 -19.83 -3.59 3.41
CA ASN A 265 -20.29 -2.37 2.76
C ASN A 265 -19.15 -1.51 2.23
N HIS A 266 -18.01 -1.41 2.93
CA HIS A 266 -16.85 -0.72 2.36
C HIS A 266 -16.42 -1.30 1.00
N ARG A 267 -16.52 -2.61 0.81
CA ARG A 267 -16.22 -3.24 -0.49
C ARG A 267 -17.31 -2.91 -1.51
N PHE A 268 -18.57 -3.08 -1.13
CA PHE A 268 -19.72 -2.78 -1.99
C PHE A 268 -19.72 -1.33 -2.49
N ILE A 269 -19.55 -0.35 -1.60
CA ILE A 269 -19.46 1.08 -1.93
C ILE A 269 -18.32 1.36 -2.91
N ASN A 270 -17.16 0.71 -2.74
CA ASN A 270 -16.06 0.84 -3.70
C ASN A 270 -16.41 0.23 -5.08
N GLY A 271 -17.23 -0.82 -5.12
CA GLY A 271 -17.80 -1.37 -6.36
C GLY A 271 -18.77 -0.41 -7.02
N LEU A 272 -19.71 0.15 -6.26
CA LEU A 272 -20.67 1.14 -6.73
C LEU A 272 -19.99 2.35 -7.38
N ARG A 273 -18.87 2.83 -6.81
CA ARG A 273 -18.07 3.91 -7.41
C ARG A 273 -17.58 3.58 -8.82
N LYS A 274 -17.25 2.32 -9.10
CA LYS A 274 -16.83 1.89 -10.44
C LYS A 274 -17.97 1.99 -11.44
N GLU A 275 -19.18 1.64 -11.03
CA GLU A 275 -20.38 1.76 -11.89
C GLU A 275 -20.67 3.22 -12.26
N PHE A 276 -20.51 4.16 -11.32
CA PHE A 276 -20.60 5.59 -11.60
C PHE A 276 -19.52 6.07 -12.58
N LEU A 277 -18.30 5.53 -12.48
CA LEU A 277 -17.24 5.84 -13.44
C LEU A 277 -17.54 5.23 -14.83
N LEU A 278 -18.08 4.02 -14.87
CA LEU A 278 -18.47 3.35 -16.12
C LEU A 278 -19.56 4.13 -16.85
N TRP A 279 -20.55 4.68 -16.14
CA TRP A 279 -21.58 5.54 -16.73
C TRP A 279 -20.98 6.67 -17.59
N HIS A 280 -19.92 7.34 -17.12
CA HIS A 280 -19.28 8.42 -17.89
C HIS A 280 -18.58 7.93 -19.16
N THR A 281 -18.22 6.64 -19.23
CA THR A 281 -17.59 6.03 -20.41
C THR A 281 -18.59 5.51 -21.44
N LEU A 282 -19.88 5.38 -21.09
CA LEU A 282 -20.91 4.87 -21.99
C LEU A 282 -21.18 5.83 -23.17
N ALA A 283 -21.42 5.25 -24.34
CA ALA A 283 -21.84 5.97 -25.54
C ALA A 283 -23.20 6.64 -25.34
N ALA A 284 -23.44 7.75 -26.05
CA ALA A 284 -24.68 8.52 -25.94
C ALA A 284 -25.94 7.70 -26.25
N GLU A 285 -25.85 6.73 -27.18
CA GLU A 285 -26.95 5.82 -27.53
C GLU A 285 -27.32 4.90 -26.35
N SER A 286 -26.33 4.29 -25.69
CA SER A 286 -26.56 3.46 -24.50
C SER A 286 -27.14 4.28 -23.34
N LYS A 287 -26.65 5.50 -23.13
CA LYS A 287 -27.22 6.42 -22.14
C LYS A 287 -28.69 6.76 -22.43
N ALA A 288 -29.05 6.94 -23.70
CA ALA A 288 -30.44 7.17 -24.11
C ALA A 288 -31.33 5.96 -23.87
N HIS A 289 -30.82 4.74 -24.11
CA HIS A 289 -31.54 3.50 -23.79
C HIS A 289 -31.86 3.38 -22.30
N HIS A 290 -30.87 3.64 -21.42
CA HIS A 290 -31.10 3.63 -19.97
C HIS A 290 -32.07 4.72 -19.51
N ARG A 291 -32.08 5.90 -20.16
CA ARG A 291 -33.06 6.95 -19.89
C ARG A 291 -34.50 6.49 -20.23
N GLN A 292 -34.70 5.85 -21.38
CA GLN A 292 -36.02 5.30 -21.75
C GLN A 292 -36.47 4.20 -20.78
N ALA A 293 -35.55 3.33 -20.35
CA ALA A 293 -35.85 2.32 -19.34
C ALA A 293 -36.27 2.95 -18.00
N ALA A 294 -35.59 4.03 -17.57
CA ALA A 294 -35.96 4.77 -16.37
C ALA A 294 -37.39 5.34 -16.45
N GLU A 295 -37.75 5.94 -17.60
CA GLU A 295 -39.09 6.50 -17.82
C GLU A 295 -40.19 5.42 -17.73
N GLN A 296 -39.93 4.23 -18.26
CA GLN A 296 -40.86 3.09 -18.16
C GLN A 296 -41.01 2.60 -16.72
N MET A 297 -39.92 2.51 -15.97
CA MET A 297 -39.94 2.10 -14.55
C MET A 297 -40.70 3.11 -13.68
N LEU A 298 -40.46 4.41 -13.89
CA LEU A 298 -41.17 5.49 -13.19
C LEU A 298 -42.68 5.48 -13.50
N ALA A 299 -43.05 5.27 -14.77
CA ALA A 299 -44.45 5.17 -15.16
C ALA A 299 -45.15 3.97 -14.49
N ALA A 300 -44.49 2.80 -14.45
CA ALA A 300 -45.03 1.61 -13.80
C ALA A 300 -45.15 1.77 -12.27
N ALA A 301 -44.22 2.48 -11.63
CA ALA A 301 -44.28 2.79 -10.21
C ALA A 301 -45.49 3.69 -9.89
N ALA A 302 -45.71 4.75 -10.67
CA ALA A 302 -46.84 5.66 -10.50
C ALA A 302 -48.21 4.97 -10.69
N GLU A 303 -48.31 3.96 -11.57
CA GLU A 303 -49.53 3.15 -11.72
C GLU A 303 -49.80 2.26 -10.51
N THR A 304 -48.75 1.74 -9.86
CA THR A 304 -48.89 0.86 -8.70
C THR A 304 -49.36 1.63 -7.46
N GLU A 305 -48.90 2.87 -7.30
CA GLU A 305 -49.26 3.77 -6.20
C GLU A 305 -50.69 4.33 -6.30
N GLN A 306 -51.32 4.25 -7.47
CA GLN A 306 -52.73 4.66 -7.68
C GLN A 306 -53.75 3.53 -7.43
N VAL A 307 -53.30 2.29 -7.25
CA VAL A 307 -54.16 1.10 -7.09
C VAL A 307 -54.25 0.64 -5.62
N GLU A 308 -53.36 1.11 -4.75
CA GLU A 308 -53.45 0.99 -3.28
C GLU A 308 -54.25 2.14 -2.64
#